data_AF-I1DW53-F1
#
_entry.id   AF-I1DW53-F1
#
_cell.length_a   1.000
_cell.length_b   1.000
_cell.length_c   1.000
_cell.angle_alpha   90.00
_cell.angle_beta   90.00
_cell.angle_gamma   90.00
#
_symmetry.space_group_name_H-M   'P 1'
#
loop_
_entity.id
_entity.type
_entity.pdbx_description
1 polymer ?
#
loop_
_entity_poly.entity_id
_entity_poly.type
_entity_poly.pdbx_seq_one_letter_code
_entity_poly.pdbx_strand_id
1 'polypeptide(L)' 'MNVSLPDGMKHWVEQQAQTGRYSNASDYVRDLIRRDQERTAKVAHLQQLVDEGITSGRGKRTMAELEAAALAKLAQ' A
#
# COMPACT_ATOMS: atom_id res chain seq x y z
N MET A 1 -5.43 -22.54 11.83
CA MET A 1 -4.37 -22.81 10.84
C MET A 1 -3.03 -22.84 11.57
N ASN A 2 -2.18 -23.84 11.31
CA ASN A 2 -0.85 -23.93 11.92
C ASN A 2 0.22 -23.60 10.86
N VAL A 3 1.19 -22.76 11.21
CA VAL A 3 2.29 -22.36 10.31
C VAL A 3 3.59 -22.72 10.99
N SER A 4 4.38 -23.59 10.35
CA SER A 4 5.71 -23.94 10.84
C SER A 4 6.72 -22.89 10.40
N LEU A 5 7.47 -22.36 11.35
CA LEU A 5 8.52 -21.37 11.13
C LEU A 5 9.88 -21.99 11.50
N PRO A 6 10.96 -21.70 10.76
CA PRO A 6 12.32 -22.01 11.19
C PRO A 6 12.63 -21.34 12.54
N ASP A 7 13.51 -21.94 13.33
CA ASP A 7 13.79 -21.49 14.71
C ASP A 7 14.16 -20.01 14.81
N GLY A 8 14.98 -19.49 13.89
CA GLY A 8 15.33 -18.07 13.85
C GLY A 8 14.12 -17.15 13.63
N MET A 9 13.19 -17.54 12.76
CA MET A 9 11.96 -16.77 12.52
C MET A 9 11.01 -16.87 13.70
N LYS A 10 10.90 -18.03 14.33
CA LYS A 10 10.11 -18.22 15.54
C LYS A 10 10.60 -17.29 16.66
N HIS A 11 11.90 -17.28 16.90
CA HIS A 11 12.51 -16.44 17.93
C HIS A 11 12.32 -14.94 17.65
N TRP A 12 12.37 -14.54 16.37
CA TRP A 12 12.08 -13.18 15.97
C TRP A 12 10.63 -12.78 16.26
N VAL A 13 9.67 -13.62 15.86
CA VAL A 13 8.24 -13.39 16.08
C VAL A 13 7.90 -13.33 17.57
N GLU A 14 8.51 -14.20 18.39
CA GLU A 14 8.34 -14.20 19.84
C GLU A 14 8.87 -12.91 20.48
N GLN A 15 10.02 -12.40 20.04
CA GLN A 15 10.55 -11.11 20.50
C GLN A 15 9.61 -9.94 20.16
N GLN A 16 8.99 -9.96 18.97
CA GLN A 16 8.03 -8.91 18.60
C GLN A 16 6.79 -8.94 19.51
N ALA A 17 6.33 -10.11 19.94
CA ALA A 17 5.24 -10.22 20.90
C ALA A 17 5.62 -9.69 22.30
N GLN A 18 6.88 -9.81 22.70
CA GLN A 18 7.37 -9.32 23.99
C GLN A 18 7.48 -7.78 24.09
N THR A 19 7.35 -7.06 22.96
CA THR A 19 7.37 -5.59 22.94
C THR A 19 6.12 -4.94 23.57
N GLY A 20 5.11 -5.74 23.96
CA GLY A 20 3.83 -5.27 24.48
C GLY A 20 2.86 -4.77 23.40
N ARG A 21 3.30 -4.71 22.14
CA ARG A 21 2.47 -4.32 20.99
C ARG A 21 1.53 -5.44 20.52
N TYR A 22 1.87 -6.70 20.78
CA TYR A 22 1.11 -7.87 20.35
C TYR A 22 0.95 -8.84 21.51
N SER A 23 -0.21 -9.48 21.65
CA SER A 23 -0.48 -10.39 22.77
C SER A 23 0.24 -11.74 22.62
N ASN A 24 0.55 -12.15 21.39
CA ASN A 24 1.23 -13.40 21.07
C ASN A 24 1.84 -13.35 19.65
N ALA A 25 2.61 -14.40 19.33
CA ALA A 25 3.22 -14.62 18.02
C ALA A 25 2.21 -14.60 16.86
N SER A 26 1.04 -15.22 17.02
CA SER A 26 0.01 -15.29 15.97
C SER A 26 -0.61 -13.92 15.68
N ASP A 27 -0.72 -13.05 16.67
CA ASP A 27 -1.20 -11.67 16.49
C ASP A 27 -0.23 -10.87 15.61
N TYR A 28 1.07 -10.99 15.88
CA TYR A 28 2.11 -10.37 15.04
C TYR A 28 2.06 -10.90 13.60
N VAL A 29 1.96 -12.21 13.41
CA VAL A 29 1.89 -12.83 12.07
C VAL A 29 0.63 -12.37 11.32
N ARG A 30 -0.54 -12.29 11.98
CA ARG A 30 -1.77 -11.76 11.35
C ARG A 30 -1.61 -10.31 10.91
N ASP A 31 -0.96 -9.49 11.72
CA ASP A 31 -0.68 -8.10 11.37
C ASP A 31 0.27 -7.99 10.17
N LEU A 32 1.32 -8.82 10.10
CA LEU A 32 2.20 -8.89 8.94
C LEU A 32 1.45 -9.25 7.66
N ILE A 33 0.57 -10.27 7.71
CA ILE A 33 -0.26 -10.68 6.57
C ILE A 33 -1.16 -9.53 6.11
N ARG A 34 -1.79 -8.81 7.05
CA ARG A 34 -2.65 -7.67 6.72
C ARG A 34 -1.84 -6.55 6.04
N ARG A 35 -0.65 -6.22 6.55
CA ARG A 35 0.22 -5.22 5.93
C ARG A 35 0.69 -5.63 4.53
N ASP A 36 0.96 -6.92 4.34
CA ASP A 36 1.32 -7.46 3.02
C ASP A 36 0.17 -7.35 2.02
N GLN A 37 -1.05 -7.69 2.45
CA GLN A 37 -2.26 -7.51 1.63
C GLN A 37 -2.50 -6.04 1.29
N GLU A 38 -2.40 -5.13 2.28
CA GLU A 38 -2.56 -3.69 2.07
C GLU A 38 -1.51 -3.13 1.10
N ARG A 39 -0.25 -3.55 1.24
CA ARG A 39 0.84 -3.15 0.33
C ARG A 39 0.57 -3.66 -1.08
N THR A 40 0.20 -4.92 -1.23
CA THR A 40 -0.09 -5.54 -2.53
C THR A 40 -1.27 -4.84 -3.20
N ALA A 41 -2.34 -4.54 -2.46
CA ALA A 41 -3.50 -3.80 -2.97
C ALA A 41 -3.12 -2.39 -3.42
N LYS A 42 -2.29 -1.67 -2.65
CA LYS A 42 -1.80 -0.33 -3.03
C LYS A 42 -0.97 -0.35 -4.31
N VAL A 43 -0.08 -1.33 -4.45
CA VAL A 43 0.75 -1.49 -5.65
C VAL A 43 -0.13 -1.81 -6.85
N ALA A 44 -1.07 -2.75 -6.73
CA ALA A 44 -2.00 -3.09 -7.80
C ALA A 44 -2.85 -1.88 -8.22
N HIS A 45 -3.35 -1.11 -7.26
CA HIS A 45 -4.13 0.09 -7.55
C HIS A 45 -3.30 1.16 -8.26
N LEU A 46 -2.06 1.42 -7.80
CA LEU A 46 -1.17 2.37 -8.47
C LEU A 46 -0.84 1.92 -9.90
N GLN A 47 -0.57 0.63 -10.11
CA GLN A 47 -0.31 0.08 -11.43
C GLN A 47 -1.50 0.31 -12.36
N GLN A 48 -2.73 0.07 -11.89
CA GLN A 48 -3.94 0.34 -12.66
C GLN A 48 -4.05 1.82 -13.07
N LEU A 49 -3.78 2.76 -12.16
CA LEU A 49 -3.82 4.19 -12.47
C LEU A 49 -2.73 4.60 -13.48
N VAL A 50 -1.55 3.98 -13.40
CA VAL A 50 -0.47 4.19 -14.36
C VAL A 50 -0.87 3.67 -15.74
N ASP A 51 -1.44 2.47 -15.81
CA ASP A 51 -1.91 1.87 -17.07
C ASP A 51 -3.02 2.70 -17.72
N GLU A 52 -3.96 3.22 -16.91
CA GLU A 52 -4.99 4.16 -17.35
C GLU A 52 -4.36 5.44 -17.92
N GLY A 53 -3.40 6.03 -17.21
CA GLY A 53 -2.67 7.22 -17.66
C GLY A 53 -1.93 7.00 -18.98
N ILE A 54 -1.23 5.87 -19.13
CA ILE A 54 -0.54 5.51 -20.38
C ILE A 54 -1.55 5.34 -21.52
N THR A 55 -2.65 4.62 -21.27
CA THR A 55 -3.70 4.36 -22.26
C THR A 55 -4.44 5.63 -22.67
N SER A 56 -4.57 6.61 -21.77
CA SER A 56 -5.19 7.91 -22.05
C SER A 56 -4.42 8.74 -23.08
N GLY A 57 -3.17 8.35 -23.39
CA GLY A 57 -2.31 9.01 -24.35
C GLY A 57 -1.67 10.28 -23.79
N ARG A 58 -0.89 10.96 -24.64
CA ARG A 58 -0.15 12.16 -24.22
C ARG A 58 -1.08 13.36 -24.06
N GLY A 59 -0.99 14.01 -22.90
CA GLY A 59 -1.60 15.31 -22.66
C GLY A 59 -1.04 16.36 -23.64
N LYS A 60 -1.94 17.22 -24.14
CA LYS A 60 -1.61 18.29 -25.10
C LYS A 60 -1.54 19.69 -24.48
N ARG A 61 -1.97 19.83 -23.22
CA ARG A 61 -2.03 21.11 -22.51
C ARG A 61 -0.68 21.44 -21.89
N THR A 62 -0.33 22.71 -21.98
CA THR A 62 0.75 23.33 -21.21
C THR A 62 0.34 23.49 -19.74
N MET A 63 1.31 23.75 -18.86
CA MET A 63 1.03 23.98 -17.44
C MET A 63 0.11 25.19 -17.22
N ALA A 64 0.28 26.27 -17.99
CA ALA A 64 -0.57 27.46 -17.90
C ALA A 64 -2.03 27.15 -18.28
N GLU A 65 -2.25 26.33 -19.31
CA GLU A 65 -3.60 25.90 -19.71
C GLU A 65 -4.24 24.98 -18.67
N LEU A 66 -3.44 24.13 -18.00
CA LEU A 66 -3.92 23.28 -16.91
C LEU A 66 -4.34 24.11 -15.68
N GLU A 67 -3.53 25.11 -15.32
CA GLU A 67 -3.83 26.02 -14.22
C GLU A 67 -5.12 26.83 -14.48
N ALA A 68 -5.24 27.43 -15.66
CA ALA A 68 -6.44 28.15 -16.06
C ALA A 68 -7.69 27.25 -16.02
N ALA A 69 -7.58 26.01 -16.50
CA ALA A 69 -8.68 25.04 -16.46
C ALA A 69 -9.06 24.63 -15.03
N ALA A 70 -8.10 24.52 -14.11
CA ALA A 70 -8.35 24.20 -12.71
C ALA A 70 -9.07 25.35 -11.99
N LEU A 71 -8.62 26.60 -12.19
CA LEU A 71 -9.26 27.79 -11.62
C LEU A 71 -10.70 27.97 -12.15
N ALA A 72 -10.93 27.74 -13.44
CA ALA A 72 -12.26 27.82 -14.03
C ALA A 72 -13.24 26.78 -13.45
N LYS A 73 -12.75 25.60 -13.04
CA LYS A 73 -13.57 24.57 -12.37
C LYS A 73 -13.92 24.92 -10.93
N LEU A 74 -13.08 25.67 -10.22
CA LEU A 74 -13.34 26.09 -8.83
C LEU A 74 -14.33 27.25 -8.74
N ALA A 75 -14.53 27.99 -9.83
CA ALA A 75 -15.46 29.11 -9.92
C ALA A 75 -16.89 28.70 -10.36
N GLN A 76 -17.12 27.41 -10.63
CA GLN A 76 -18.43 26.80 -10.90
C GLN A 76 -18.98 26.13 -9.64
#